data_AF-S4NZQ0-F1
#
_entry.id   AF-S4NZQ0-F1
#
_cell.length_a   1.000
_cell.length_b   1.000
_cell.length_c   1.000
_cell.angle_alpha   90.00
_cell.angle_beta   90.00
_cell.angle_gamma   90.00
#
_symmetry.space_group_name_H-M   'P 1'
#
loop_
_entity.id
_entity.type
_entity.pdbx_description
1 polymer ?
#
loop_
_entity_poly.entity_id
_entity_poly.type
_entity_poly.pdbx_seq_one_letter_code
_entity_poly.pdbx_strand_id
1 'polypeptide(L)'
;MARRRHSDLANRAQRLLDRLRTASDGSARYRDAVQRAQRWMQTVEPQVRAVLTEAVGGEPRAVETQLSRAKSLHNEILAQGRLIDNAKDACDQLVKSLESNLTPAEIRQLEVPVIEVTERYNELSDAVGSRCSELEAALLQCQGLQDAAETQAQWLASVENNFKGQVKPASLIRERLDEQVREQ
;
A
#
# COMPACT_ATOMS: atom_id res chain seq x y z
N MET A 1 -31.47 34.01 -52.62
CA MET A 1 -31.72 32.59 -52.27
C MET A 1 -30.42 31.76 -52.18
N ALA A 2 -29.56 31.73 -53.20
CA ALA A 2 -28.33 30.90 -53.22
C ALA A 2 -27.31 31.23 -52.10
N ARG A 3 -27.06 32.52 -51.83
CA ARG A 3 -26.10 32.98 -50.81
C ARG A 3 -26.46 32.55 -49.37
N ARG A 4 -27.78 32.48 -49.06
CA ARG A 4 -28.28 31.99 -47.76
C ARG A 4 -28.05 30.48 -47.61
N ARG A 5 -28.41 29.68 -48.62
CA ARG A 5 -28.17 28.23 -48.63
C ARG A 5 -26.69 27.87 -48.51
N HIS A 6 -25.81 28.62 -49.18
CA HIS A 6 -24.36 28.43 -49.07
C HIS A 6 -23.85 28.75 -47.66
N SER A 7 -24.33 29.84 -47.05
CA SER A 7 -24.01 30.18 -45.65
C SER A 7 -24.49 29.10 -44.68
N ASP A 8 -25.69 28.54 -44.87
CA ASP A 8 -26.24 27.49 -44.00
C ASP A 8 -25.42 26.19 -44.10
N LEU A 9 -25.02 25.81 -45.32
CA LEU A 9 -24.15 24.67 -45.57
C LEU A 9 -22.77 24.85 -44.93
N ALA A 10 -22.15 26.03 -45.11
CA ALA A 10 -20.86 26.36 -44.50
C ALA A 10 -20.94 26.30 -42.97
N ASN A 11 -21.98 26.88 -42.36
CA ASN A 11 -22.19 26.84 -40.90
C ASN A 11 -22.42 25.41 -40.37
N ARG A 12 -23.06 24.54 -41.15
CA ARG A 12 -23.22 23.12 -40.79
C ARG A 12 -21.90 22.36 -40.88
N ALA A 13 -21.14 22.58 -41.96
CA ALA A 13 -19.82 21.97 -42.13
C ALA A 13 -18.85 22.38 -41.02
N GLN A 14 -18.83 23.68 -40.66
CA GLN A 14 -18.01 24.19 -39.56
C GLN A 14 -18.36 23.52 -38.23
N ARG A 15 -19.65 23.43 -37.90
CA ARG A 15 -20.11 22.75 -36.67
C ARG A 15 -19.74 21.27 -36.63
N LEU A 16 -19.81 20.58 -37.76
CA LEU A 16 -19.38 19.18 -37.84
C LEU A 16 -17.87 19.04 -37.63
N LEU A 17 -17.09 19.91 -38.26
CA LEU A 17 -15.63 19.93 -38.11
C LEU A 17 -15.22 20.21 -36.66
N ASP A 18 -15.84 21.19 -36.00
CA ASP A 18 -15.56 21.51 -34.59
C ASP A 18 -15.94 20.35 -33.67
N ARG A 19 -17.07 19.67 -33.92
CA ARG A 19 -17.46 18.46 -33.18
C ARG A 19 -16.46 17.32 -33.37
N LEU A 20 -16.03 17.06 -34.61
CA LEU A 20 -15.04 16.02 -34.91
C LEU A 20 -13.69 16.30 -34.23
N ARG A 21 -13.27 17.57 -34.19
CA ARG A 21 -12.05 17.98 -33.47
C ARG A 21 -12.17 17.72 -31.98
N THR A 22 -13.26 18.17 -31.34
CA THR A 22 -13.49 17.92 -29.90
C THR A 22 -13.52 16.43 -29.57
N ALA A 23 -14.18 15.62 -30.40
CA ALA A 23 -14.22 14.17 -30.24
C ALA A 23 -12.82 13.53 -30.39
N SER A 24 -12.05 13.95 -31.38
CA SER A 24 -10.68 13.49 -31.61
C SER A 24 -9.77 13.84 -30.43
N ASP A 25 -9.82 15.08 -29.95
CA ASP A 25 -9.02 15.56 -28.83
C ASP A 25 -9.43 14.90 -27.51
N GLY A 26 -10.73 14.66 -27.30
CA GLY A 26 -11.24 13.88 -26.18
C GLY A 26 -10.73 12.44 -26.20
N SER A 27 -10.83 11.77 -27.37
CA SER A 27 -10.36 10.38 -27.53
C SER A 27 -8.86 10.24 -27.30
N ALA A 28 -8.06 11.19 -27.80
CA ALA A 28 -6.63 11.22 -27.57
C ALA A 28 -6.29 11.39 -26.09
N ARG A 29 -6.95 12.32 -25.39
CA ARG A 29 -6.76 12.55 -23.94
C ARG A 29 -7.13 11.32 -23.11
N TYR A 30 -8.29 10.73 -23.37
CA TYR A 30 -8.74 9.49 -22.72
C TYR A 30 -7.71 8.37 -22.90
N ARG A 31 -7.29 8.12 -24.15
CA ARG A 31 -6.34 7.05 -24.47
C ARG A 31 -5.01 7.24 -23.75
N ASP A 32 -4.49 8.46 -23.75
CA ASP A 32 -3.23 8.76 -23.06
C ASP A 32 -3.35 8.63 -21.54
N ALA A 33 -4.47 9.07 -20.94
CA ALA A 33 -4.73 8.91 -19.50
C ALA A 33 -4.77 7.44 -19.08
N VAL A 34 -5.55 6.61 -19.80
CA VAL A 34 -5.63 5.16 -19.56
C VAL A 34 -4.28 4.49 -19.73
N GLN A 35 -3.54 4.81 -20.79
CA GLN A 35 -2.21 4.24 -21.02
C GLN A 35 -1.21 4.63 -19.92
N ARG A 36 -1.27 5.87 -19.42
CA ARG A 36 -0.42 6.31 -18.30
C ARG A 36 -0.74 5.52 -17.03
N ALA A 37 -2.02 5.33 -16.70
CA ALA A 37 -2.42 4.51 -15.56
C ALA A 37 -1.94 3.05 -15.73
N GLN A 38 -2.18 2.42 -16.88
CA GLN A 38 -1.77 1.04 -17.16
C GLN A 38 -0.24 0.84 -17.10
N ARG A 39 0.55 1.76 -17.66
CA ARG A 39 2.02 1.70 -17.59
C ARG A 39 2.53 1.82 -16.16
N TRP A 40 1.93 2.71 -15.38
CA TRP A 40 2.28 2.83 -13.96
C TRP A 40 1.90 1.56 -13.19
N MET A 41 0.73 0.98 -13.45
CA MET A 41 0.31 -0.31 -12.86
C MET A 41 1.33 -1.41 -13.14
N GLN A 42 1.79 -1.56 -14.38
CA GLN A 42 2.83 -2.54 -14.75
C GLN A 42 4.15 -2.33 -14.00
N THR A 43 4.43 -1.10 -13.56
CA THR A 43 5.64 -0.74 -12.81
C THR A 43 5.50 -1.02 -11.31
N VAL A 44 4.31 -0.82 -10.75
CA VAL A 44 4.07 -0.95 -9.30
C VAL A 44 3.72 -2.39 -8.90
N GLU A 45 3.03 -3.15 -9.74
CA GLU A 45 2.66 -4.55 -9.51
C GLU A 45 3.81 -5.46 -9.06
N PRO A 46 5.00 -5.47 -9.71
CA PRO A 46 6.11 -6.31 -9.24
C PRO A 46 6.63 -5.88 -7.87
N GLN A 47 6.57 -4.58 -7.54
CA GLN A 47 7.00 -4.07 -6.24
C GLN A 47 6.03 -4.48 -5.13
N VAL A 48 4.72 -4.36 -5.40
CA VAL A 48 3.67 -4.85 -4.51
C VAL A 48 3.85 -6.35 -4.26
N ARG A 49 4.00 -7.14 -5.32
CA ARG A 49 4.24 -8.58 -5.20
C ARG A 49 5.47 -8.88 -4.34
N ALA A 50 6.57 -8.17 -4.54
CA ALA A 50 7.78 -8.36 -3.75
C ALA A 50 7.52 -8.14 -2.25
N VAL A 51 6.84 -7.06 -1.87
CA VAL A 51 6.50 -6.74 -0.47
C VAL A 51 5.51 -7.74 0.13
N LEU A 52 4.52 -8.20 -0.64
CA LEU A 52 3.51 -9.15 -0.17
C LEU A 52 4.07 -10.57 0.02
N THR A 53 5.04 -10.99 -0.80
CA THR A 53 5.63 -12.33 -0.72
C THR A 53 6.82 -12.43 0.22
N GLU A 54 7.33 -11.30 0.71
CA GLU A 54 8.43 -11.28 1.66
C GLU A 54 8.02 -11.94 2.98
N ALA A 55 8.82 -12.89 3.48
CA ALA A 55 8.56 -13.50 4.79
C ALA A 55 8.75 -12.47 5.92
N VAL A 56 7.87 -12.48 6.91
CA VAL A 56 7.98 -11.58 8.08
C VAL A 56 9.25 -11.91 8.86
N GLY A 57 10.04 -10.89 9.19
CA GLY A 57 11.25 -11.03 10.00
C GLY A 57 10.97 -11.52 11.43
N GLY A 58 11.92 -12.27 12.02
CA GLY A 58 11.78 -12.78 13.39
C GLY A 58 12.20 -11.81 14.49
N GLU A 59 12.91 -10.74 14.15
CA GLU A 59 13.46 -9.76 15.09
C GLU A 59 12.88 -8.36 14.82
N PRO A 60 12.66 -7.52 15.86
CA PRO A 60 12.02 -6.21 15.71
C PRO A 60 12.62 -5.34 14.60
N ARG A 61 13.95 -5.25 14.52
CA ARG A 61 14.65 -4.44 13.51
C ARG A 61 14.37 -4.88 12.07
N ALA A 62 14.22 -6.19 11.85
CA ALA A 62 13.90 -6.74 10.54
C ALA A 62 12.46 -6.36 10.14
N VAL A 63 11.52 -6.51 11.08
CA VAL A 63 10.11 -6.14 10.87
C VAL A 63 9.95 -4.64 10.65
N GLU A 64 10.68 -3.79 11.39
CA GLU A 64 10.71 -2.32 11.19
C GLU A 64 11.15 -1.94 9.78
N THR A 65 12.18 -2.61 9.26
CA THR A 65 12.70 -2.36 7.90
C THR A 65 11.66 -2.75 6.86
N GLN A 66 11.01 -3.91 7.03
CA GLN A 66 9.92 -4.38 6.17
C GLN A 66 8.74 -3.41 6.18
N LEU A 67 8.32 -2.97 7.38
CA LEU A 67 7.22 -2.05 7.58
C LEU A 67 7.50 -0.69 6.93
N SER A 68 8.71 -0.16 7.08
CA SER A 68 9.11 1.11 6.47
C SER A 68 9.00 1.07 4.94
N ARG A 69 9.48 -0.02 4.32
CA ARG A 69 9.38 -0.23 2.87
C ARG A 69 7.93 -0.40 2.41
N ALA A 70 7.12 -1.18 3.13
CA ALA A 70 5.71 -1.37 2.82
C ALA A 70 4.93 -0.04 2.91
N LYS A 71 5.15 0.76 3.96
CA LYS A 71 4.54 2.09 4.12
C LYS A 71 4.95 3.05 3.02
N SER A 72 6.23 3.04 2.65
CA SER A 72 6.74 3.90 1.57
C SER A 72 6.05 3.57 0.24
N LEU A 73 5.94 2.27 -0.09
CA LEU A 73 5.23 1.81 -1.28
C LEU A 73 3.73 2.14 -1.22
N HIS A 74 3.09 1.95 -0.07
CA HIS A 74 1.67 2.30 0.12
C HIS A 74 1.41 3.79 -0.15
N ASN A 75 2.26 4.66 0.41
CA ASN A 75 2.16 6.11 0.19
C ASN A 75 2.37 6.49 -1.29
N GLU A 76 3.31 5.83 -1.98
CA GLU A 76 3.49 6.04 -3.42
C GLU A 76 2.24 5.64 -4.20
N ILE A 77 1.65 4.48 -3.89
CA ILE A 77 0.40 4.01 -4.52
C ILE A 77 -0.71 5.04 -4.30
N LEU A 78 -0.95 5.46 -3.06
CA LEU A 78 -1.98 6.46 -2.74
C LEU A 78 -1.77 7.78 -3.49
N ALA A 79 -0.53 8.24 -3.62
CA ALA A 79 -0.20 9.47 -4.35
C ALA A 79 -0.48 9.36 -5.86
N GLN A 80 -0.47 8.15 -6.41
CA GLN A 80 -0.72 7.89 -7.83
C GLN A 80 -2.20 7.62 -8.14
N GLY A 81 -3.09 7.64 -7.13
CA GLY A 81 -4.55 7.63 -7.33
C GLY A 81 -5.02 8.70 -8.33
N ARG A 82 -4.31 9.84 -8.41
CA ARG A 82 -4.54 10.89 -9.42
C ARG A 82 -4.49 10.41 -10.89
N LEU A 83 -3.74 9.34 -11.19
CA LEU A 83 -3.69 8.76 -12.54
C LEU A 83 -5.01 8.07 -12.88
N ILE A 84 -5.60 7.41 -11.87
CA ILE A 84 -6.92 6.76 -11.96
C ILE A 84 -8.00 7.83 -12.09
N ASP A 85 -7.95 8.88 -11.26
CA ASP A 85 -8.90 9.99 -11.34
C ASP A 85 -8.85 10.70 -12.71
N ASN A 86 -7.66 10.93 -13.26
CA ASN A 86 -7.50 11.51 -14.59
C ASN A 86 -8.08 10.59 -15.69
N ALA A 87 -7.90 9.27 -15.59
CA ALA A 87 -8.50 8.33 -16.53
C ALA A 87 -10.04 8.34 -16.46
N LYS A 88 -10.62 8.41 -15.25
CA LYS A 88 -12.05 8.57 -15.02
C LYS A 88 -12.57 9.89 -15.60
N ASP A 89 -11.94 11.00 -15.27
CA ASP A 89 -12.33 12.32 -15.76
C ASP A 89 -12.26 12.42 -17.29
N ALA A 90 -11.22 11.87 -17.90
CA ALA A 90 -11.06 11.87 -19.35
C ALA A 90 -12.11 10.97 -20.03
N CYS A 91 -12.50 9.85 -19.41
CA CYS A 91 -13.58 9.00 -19.88
C CYS A 91 -14.92 9.73 -19.80
N ASP A 92 -15.25 10.30 -18.65
CA ASP A 92 -16.49 11.06 -18.44
C ASP A 92 -16.62 12.22 -19.41
N GLN A 93 -15.53 12.99 -19.62
CA GLN A 93 -15.51 14.10 -20.58
C GLN A 93 -15.71 13.61 -22.01
N LEU A 94 -15.10 12.48 -22.39
CA LEU A 94 -15.25 11.90 -23.72
C LEU A 94 -16.70 11.44 -23.93
N VAL A 95 -17.26 10.67 -22.99
CA VAL A 95 -18.64 10.20 -23.04
C VAL A 95 -19.59 11.39 -23.16
N LYS A 96 -19.48 12.41 -22.28
CA LYS A 96 -20.28 13.64 -22.35
C LYS A 96 -20.19 14.36 -23.68
N SER A 97 -19.00 14.44 -24.27
CA SER A 97 -18.80 15.08 -25.58
C SER A 97 -19.45 14.31 -26.75
N LEU A 98 -19.70 13.01 -26.55
CA LEU A 98 -20.21 12.09 -27.56
C LEU A 98 -21.64 11.58 -27.30
N GLU A 99 -22.23 11.86 -26.13
CA GLU A 99 -23.49 11.31 -25.60
C GLU A 99 -24.62 11.15 -26.63
N SER A 100 -24.79 12.13 -27.53
CA SER A 100 -25.83 12.09 -28.58
C SER A 100 -25.57 11.13 -29.74
N ASN A 101 -24.42 10.45 -29.76
CA ASN A 101 -23.94 9.63 -30.89
C ASN A 101 -23.39 8.26 -30.44
N LEU A 102 -23.42 7.95 -29.14
CA LEU A 102 -22.97 6.66 -28.62
C LEU A 102 -24.16 5.80 -28.21
N THR A 103 -24.09 4.53 -28.57
CA THR A 103 -24.92 3.49 -28.00
C THR A 103 -24.45 3.16 -26.57
N PRO A 104 -25.33 2.60 -25.72
CA PRO A 104 -24.93 2.11 -24.41
C PRO A 104 -23.77 1.09 -24.44
N ALA A 105 -23.63 0.33 -25.54
CA ALA A 105 -22.54 -0.63 -25.70
C ALA A 105 -21.19 0.07 -25.93
N GLU A 106 -21.17 1.15 -26.72
CA GLU A 106 -19.95 1.93 -26.99
C GLU A 106 -19.52 2.73 -25.76
N ILE A 107 -20.46 3.26 -24.97
CA ILE A 107 -20.15 3.90 -23.70
C ILE A 107 -19.45 2.90 -22.77
N ARG A 108 -20.01 1.69 -22.62
CA ARG A 108 -19.38 0.64 -21.81
C ARG A 108 -17.97 0.28 -22.29
N GLN A 109 -17.71 0.27 -23.59
CA GLN A 109 -16.36 0.00 -24.11
C GLN A 109 -15.33 1.07 -23.70
N LEU A 110 -15.76 2.31 -23.48
CA LEU A 110 -14.90 3.39 -22.95
C LEU A 110 -14.73 3.26 -21.44
N GLU A 111 -15.75 2.83 -20.72
CA GLU A 111 -15.72 2.72 -19.26
C GLU A 111 -14.91 1.51 -18.77
N VAL A 112 -15.01 0.35 -19.44
CA VAL A 112 -14.39 -0.92 -18.99
C VAL A 112 -12.89 -0.78 -18.70
N PRO A 113 -12.04 -0.20 -19.58
CA PRO A 113 -10.61 -0.06 -19.28
C PRO A 113 -10.32 0.80 -18.03
N VAL A 114 -11.19 1.78 -17.74
CA VAL A 114 -11.07 2.64 -16.56
C VAL A 114 -11.54 1.90 -15.31
N ILE A 115 -12.61 1.11 -15.41
CA ILE A 115 -13.11 0.26 -14.34
C ILE A 115 -12.03 -0.76 -13.95
N GLU A 116 -11.49 -1.50 -14.92
CA GLU A 116 -10.46 -2.51 -14.69
C GLU A 116 -9.21 -1.93 -14.02
N VAL A 117 -8.70 -0.80 -14.50
CA VAL A 117 -7.51 -0.18 -13.88
C VAL A 117 -7.81 0.39 -12.49
N THR A 118 -9.06 0.85 -12.25
CA THR A 118 -9.51 1.33 -10.94
C THR A 118 -9.62 0.18 -9.93
N GLU A 119 -10.27 -0.91 -10.32
CA GLU A 119 -10.42 -2.11 -9.48
C GLU A 119 -9.04 -2.65 -9.11
N ARG A 120 -8.15 -2.79 -10.10
CA ARG A 120 -6.80 -3.27 -9.87
C ARG A 120 -5.99 -2.34 -8.97
N TYR A 121 -6.12 -1.03 -9.13
CA TYR A 121 -5.48 -0.06 -8.23
C TYR A 121 -5.96 -0.22 -6.78
N ASN A 122 -7.27 -0.33 -6.56
CA ASN A 122 -7.85 -0.51 -5.23
C ASN A 122 -7.36 -1.82 -4.60
N GLU A 123 -7.37 -2.93 -5.35
CA GLU A 123 -6.84 -4.22 -4.89
C GLU A 123 -5.39 -4.11 -4.38
N LEU A 124 -4.51 -3.48 -5.15
CA LEU A 124 -3.10 -3.33 -4.76
C LEU A 124 -2.94 -2.39 -3.56
N SER A 125 -3.68 -1.28 -3.54
CA SER A 125 -3.66 -0.33 -2.43
C SER A 125 -4.08 -1.03 -1.13
N ASP A 126 -5.20 -1.75 -1.15
CA ASP A 126 -5.74 -2.46 0.01
C ASP A 126 -4.82 -3.59 0.45
N ALA A 127 -4.25 -4.36 -0.49
CA ALA A 127 -3.32 -5.43 -0.18
C ALA A 127 -2.05 -4.92 0.54
N VAL A 128 -1.45 -3.83 0.05
CA VAL A 128 -0.28 -3.22 0.70
C VAL A 128 -0.65 -2.59 2.03
N GLY A 129 -1.83 -1.96 2.14
CA GLY A 129 -2.35 -1.43 3.41
C GLY A 129 -2.51 -2.54 4.46
N SER A 130 -3.13 -3.66 4.08
CA SER A 130 -3.26 -4.83 4.95
C SER A 130 -1.90 -5.39 5.38
N ARG A 131 -0.94 -5.45 4.46
CA ARG A 131 0.43 -5.88 4.78
C ARG A 131 1.13 -4.93 5.77
N CYS A 132 0.88 -3.63 5.70
CA CYS A 132 1.39 -2.68 6.70
C CYS A 132 0.82 -2.99 8.09
N SER A 133 -0.48 -3.23 8.21
CA SER A 133 -1.11 -3.60 9.48
C SER A 133 -0.61 -4.93 10.04
N GLU A 134 -0.38 -5.92 9.18
CA GLU A 134 0.21 -7.20 9.58
C GLU A 134 1.63 -7.01 10.16
N LEU A 135 2.48 -6.23 9.49
CA LEU A 135 3.84 -5.95 9.94
C LEU A 135 3.86 -5.11 11.23
N GLU A 136 2.93 -4.18 11.42
CA GLU A 136 2.75 -3.45 12.68
C GLU A 136 2.39 -4.37 13.83
N ALA A 137 1.47 -5.31 13.61
CA ALA A 137 1.10 -6.30 14.62
C ALA A 137 2.28 -7.22 14.94
N ALA A 138 3.02 -7.70 13.94
CA ALA A 138 4.20 -8.53 14.12
C ALA A 138 5.29 -7.80 14.91
N LEU A 139 5.52 -6.51 14.62
CA LEU A 139 6.50 -5.69 15.33
C LEU A 139 6.17 -5.59 16.83
N LEU A 140 4.90 -5.35 17.15
CA LEU A 140 4.44 -5.30 18.53
C LEU A 140 4.67 -6.63 19.26
N GLN A 141 4.43 -7.76 18.58
CA GLN A 141 4.69 -9.08 19.16
C GLN A 141 6.19 -9.31 19.39
N CYS A 142 7.05 -8.99 18.42
CA CYS A 142 8.49 -9.12 18.57
C CYS A 142 9.04 -8.29 19.73
N GLN A 143 8.56 -7.05 19.90
CA GLN A 143 8.93 -6.19 21.01
C GLN A 143 8.48 -6.77 22.36
N GLY A 144 7.21 -7.22 22.46
CA GLY A 144 6.71 -7.84 23.69
C GLY A 144 7.46 -9.12 24.09
N LEU A 145 7.88 -9.93 23.11
CA LEU A 145 8.71 -11.11 23.36
C LEU A 145 10.12 -10.73 23.83
N GLN A 146 10.72 -9.70 23.24
CA GLN A 146 12.03 -9.20 23.66
C GLN A 146 11.99 -8.67 25.11
N ASP A 147 10.98 -7.88 25.45
CA ASP A 147 10.79 -7.35 26.81
C ASP A 147 10.60 -8.46 27.84
N ALA A 148 9.82 -9.49 27.50
CA ALA A 148 9.62 -10.66 28.35
C ALA A 148 10.92 -11.45 28.56
N ALA A 149 11.70 -11.66 27.49
CA ALA A 149 12.99 -12.33 27.56
C ALA A 149 14.00 -11.55 28.41
N GLU A 150 14.06 -10.22 28.26
CA GLU A 150 14.93 -9.37 29.06
C GLU A 150 14.54 -9.41 30.55
N THR A 151 13.24 -9.35 30.84
CA THR A 151 12.72 -9.47 32.21
C THR A 151 13.13 -10.80 32.85
N GLN A 152 13.02 -11.91 32.11
CA GLN A 152 13.43 -13.23 32.59
C GLN A 152 14.95 -13.31 32.81
N ALA A 153 15.74 -12.74 31.91
CA ALA A 153 17.19 -12.69 32.06
C ALA A 153 17.63 -11.90 33.30
N GLN A 154 17.00 -10.75 33.56
CA GLN A 154 17.24 -9.94 34.76
C GLN A 154 16.85 -10.70 36.04
N TRP A 155 15.71 -11.40 36.03
CA TRP A 155 15.30 -12.22 37.17
C TRP A 155 16.28 -13.36 37.44
N LEU A 156 16.71 -14.10 36.41
CA LEU A 156 17.70 -15.16 36.53
C LEU A 156 19.03 -14.63 37.09
N ALA A 157 19.52 -13.50 36.58
CA ALA A 157 20.74 -12.87 37.09
C ALA A 157 20.63 -12.49 38.58
N SER A 158 19.47 -11.99 39.01
CA SER A 158 19.19 -11.68 40.42
C SER A 158 19.19 -12.95 41.29
N VAL A 159 18.52 -14.00 40.86
CA VAL A 159 18.49 -15.30 41.56
C VAL A 159 19.88 -15.91 41.65
N GLU A 160 20.65 -15.92 40.56
CA GLU A 160 22.04 -16.41 40.56
C GLU A 160 22.93 -15.61 41.52
N ASN A 161 22.78 -14.30 41.56
CA ASN A 161 23.57 -13.45 42.46
C ASN A 161 23.20 -13.69 43.93
N ASN A 162 21.90 -13.83 44.24
CA ASN A 162 21.44 -14.18 45.58
C ASN A 162 21.96 -15.55 46.01
N PHE A 163 21.93 -16.55 45.11
CA PHE A 163 22.46 -17.88 45.41
C PHE A 163 23.97 -17.83 45.68
N LYS A 164 24.76 -17.13 44.86
CA LYS A 164 26.21 -16.92 45.11
C LYS A 164 26.47 -16.24 46.47
N GLY A 165 25.61 -15.31 46.88
CA GLY A 165 25.70 -14.66 48.19
C GLY A 165 25.34 -15.58 49.38
N GLN A 166 24.51 -16.60 49.16
CA GLN A 166 24.07 -17.54 50.20
C GLN A 166 25.06 -18.70 50.44
N VAL A 167 25.93 -19.02 49.48
CA VAL A 167 26.98 -20.04 49.68
C VAL A 167 28.08 -19.48 50.58
N LYS A 168 27.87 -19.50 51.90
CA LYS A 168 28.95 -19.36 52.87
C LYS A 168 29.73 -20.69 52.90
N PRO A 169 31.07 -20.70 52.80
CA PRO A 169 31.85 -21.90 53.03
C PRO A 169 31.47 -22.50 54.38
N ALA A 170 31.33 -23.83 54.43
CA ALA A 170 31.14 -24.54 55.69
C ALA A 170 32.27 -24.16 56.65
N SER A 171 31.93 -23.65 57.83
CA SER A 171 32.92 -23.32 58.83
C SER A 171 33.73 -24.56 59.22
N LEU A 172 35.07 -24.47 59.14
CA LEU A 172 35.96 -25.52 59.65
C LEU A 172 35.97 -25.59 61.19
N ILE A 173 35.32 -24.63 61.86
CA ILE A 173 35.16 -24.56 63.32
C ILE A 173 33.79 -25.15 63.68
N ARG A 174 33.78 -26.20 64.51
CA ARG A 174 32.59 -27.00 64.84
C ARG A 174 31.45 -26.19 65.48
N GLU A 175 31.74 -25.32 66.44
CA GLU A 175 30.72 -24.45 67.06
C GLU A 175 30.03 -23.52 66.05
N ARG A 176 30.80 -22.94 65.12
CA ARG A 176 30.24 -22.07 64.07
C ARG A 176 29.52 -22.84 62.97
N LEU A 177 29.90 -24.10 62.73
CA LEU A 177 29.17 -24.99 61.83
C LEU A 177 27.80 -25.35 62.43
N ASP A 178 27.76 -25.65 63.73
CA ASP A 178 26.52 -25.94 64.45
C ASP A 178 25.58 -24.72 64.51
N GLU A 179 26.13 -23.50 64.62
CA GLU A 179 25.38 -22.25 64.46
C GLU A 179 24.86 -22.07 63.02
N GLN A 180 25.70 -22.29 61.99
CA GLN A 180 25.29 -22.21 60.58
C GLN A 180 24.18 -23.20 60.20
N VAL A 181 24.17 -24.39 60.80
CA VAL A 181 23.13 -25.42 60.57
C VAL A 181 21.83 -25.08 61.30
N ARG A 182 21.87 -24.31 62.40
CA ARG A 182 20.67 -23.81 63.09
C ARG A 182 20.04 -22.58 62.44
N GLU A 183 20.82 -21.79 61.71
CA GLU A 183 20.38 -20.56 61.03
C GLU A 183 19.89 -20.78 59.58
N GLN A 184 20.08 -21.98 59.01
CA GLN A 184 19.49 -22.41 57.72
C GLN A 184 18.07 -22.93 57.89
#